data_AF-A0A150TN40-F1
#
_entry.id   AF-A0A150TN40-F1
#
_cell.length_a   1.000
_cell.length_b   1.000
_cell.length_c   1.000
_cell.angle_alpha   90.00
_cell.angle_beta   90.00
_cell.angle_gamma   90.00
#
_symmetry.space_group_name_H-M   'P 1'
#
loop_
_entity.id
_entity.type
_entity.pdbx_description
1 polymer ?
#
loop_
_entity_poly.entity_id
_entity_poly.type
_entity_poly.pdbx_seq_one_letter_code
_entity_poly.pdbx_strand_id
1 'polypeptide(L)'
;MRPRRLRGLLALALGAGCSHAATPASAPRNPEQPAGSAPRRTFTLDDGAIEDVVRAVSAARQLAPRRPVAVERLDRERFVERLLGGRDAEPSPGGALSSEAAFLLGFDFLPQPGERGGLSTVDEVLEEQVVGFYSRATDKVFIPDVPLASEDELLEQRAVLAHEVQHALQAQRFSRPPEAASADEAIAQLALIEGDAMVAMGAWLGAEAGAPVGRTLRRIVEVTKRVPLASVTRGEASTKLDRALDVTRKRLEFPYRDGMLLVTDVYRAGGFPLVDKMYTRFPRSTEQVLHPEKYLAGEPPRPFADPRPPPGYALSTADTLGELSTRVLLERCADAEAAERAAAGWAGDRFGVFVGPDRRLATAWISAWDTEKDAEELEATLGQSAACWRENALGLERGDYTIGANIAVHRRGKLVAFVRGFPARAEAALASHLFTLAGPEPVPTPLADLPIPPRVRLPEPEPGRLDGDVYRNEWLDVVGRVPPGMLGRLGGDVEFVIERPGTLVRGGMSVSTRITSDVENEKTFGEVQASFAREVAALSMRVEALGGGPVTTALGAGIERRWRVSGTWVELRLVLVPICAGTGSIVFVQAYGDPYARGVLDGWMESFRWTHGRNLTACDFLDPK
;
A
#
# COMPACT_ATOMS: atom_id res chain seq x y z
N MET A 1 30.44 -12.79 -42.10
CA MET A 1 30.43 -11.74 -41.04
C MET A 1 30.68 -12.41 -39.68
N ARG A 2 31.45 -11.79 -38.78
CA ARG A 2 32.12 -12.49 -37.66
C ARG A 2 31.14 -12.91 -36.52
N PRO A 3 31.19 -14.18 -36.03
CA PRO A 3 30.40 -14.68 -34.90
C PRO A 3 30.71 -14.02 -33.53
N ARG A 4 31.73 -13.15 -33.46
CA ARG A 4 32.10 -12.41 -32.25
C ARG A 4 31.12 -11.28 -31.87
N ARG A 5 30.42 -10.66 -32.83
CA ARG A 5 29.44 -9.58 -32.53
C ARG A 5 28.11 -10.12 -32.00
N LEU A 6 27.69 -11.31 -32.43
CA LEU A 6 26.49 -11.99 -31.92
C LEU A 6 26.60 -12.39 -30.44
N ARG A 7 27.81 -12.70 -29.97
CA ARG A 7 28.08 -13.20 -28.61
C ARG A 7 27.88 -12.19 -27.50
N GLY A 8 28.16 -10.91 -27.75
CA GLY A 8 28.01 -9.85 -26.75
C GLY A 8 26.56 -9.39 -26.56
N LEU A 9 25.72 -9.60 -27.58
CA LEU A 9 24.32 -9.16 -27.58
C LEU A 9 23.42 -10.15 -26.84
N LEU A 10 23.52 -11.45 -27.13
CA LEU A 10 22.76 -12.53 -26.46
C LEU A 10 22.94 -12.62 -24.93
N ALA A 11 23.86 -11.84 -24.35
CA ALA A 11 24.00 -11.67 -22.91
C ALA A 11 22.89 -10.82 -22.26
N LEU A 12 22.20 -9.98 -23.04
CA LEU A 12 21.16 -9.05 -22.58
C LEU A 12 19.75 -9.66 -22.68
N ALA A 13 19.47 -10.51 -23.68
CA ALA A 13 18.18 -11.21 -23.83
C ALA A 13 17.88 -12.23 -22.72
N LEU A 14 18.92 -12.68 -22.02
CA LEU A 14 18.85 -13.61 -20.89
C LEU A 14 18.22 -12.99 -19.62
N GLY A 15 18.32 -11.67 -19.43
CA GLY A 15 17.74 -10.97 -18.25
C GLY A 15 16.30 -10.48 -18.44
N ALA A 16 15.84 -10.31 -19.69
CA ALA A 16 14.58 -9.64 -20.00
C ALA A 16 13.30 -10.42 -19.62
N GLY A 17 13.40 -11.74 -19.39
CA GLY A 17 12.27 -12.58 -18.98
C GLY A 17 12.23 -12.90 -17.48
N CYS A 18 13.20 -12.39 -16.70
CA CYS A 18 13.44 -12.79 -15.31
C CYS A 18 13.58 -11.54 -14.41
N SER A 19 12.64 -10.60 -14.48
CA SER A 19 12.75 -9.39 -13.66
C SER A 19 12.41 -9.66 -12.20
N HIS A 20 13.42 -9.65 -11.33
CA HIS A 20 13.38 -8.70 -10.21
C HIS A 20 13.62 -7.32 -10.80
N ALA A 21 12.75 -6.35 -10.52
CA ALA A 21 12.96 -4.98 -10.98
C ALA A 21 14.25 -4.42 -10.37
N ALA A 22 15.34 -4.38 -11.14
CA ALA A 22 16.54 -3.64 -10.83
C ALA A 22 16.85 -2.71 -12.00
N THR A 23 16.84 -1.42 -11.71
CA THR A 23 17.21 -0.34 -12.62
C THR A 23 18.65 -0.52 -13.12
N PRO A 24 18.92 -0.47 -14.45
CA PRO A 24 20.28 -0.59 -14.93
C PRO A 24 21.07 0.70 -14.65
N ALA A 25 22.20 0.56 -13.95
CA ALA A 25 23.18 1.63 -13.77
C ALA A 25 23.77 2.05 -15.12
N SER A 26 23.67 3.34 -15.44
CA SER A 26 24.18 3.95 -16.67
C SER A 26 25.71 3.99 -16.71
N ALA A 27 26.32 3.31 -17.67
CA ALA A 27 27.74 3.48 -18.01
C ALA A 27 27.97 4.79 -18.80
N PRO A 28 29.17 5.41 -18.70
CA PRO A 28 29.45 6.72 -19.29
C PRO A 28 29.51 6.66 -20.82
N ARG A 29 28.77 7.56 -21.50
CA ARG A 29 28.75 7.71 -22.96
C ARG A 29 29.90 8.61 -23.42
N ASN A 30 30.65 8.16 -24.42
CA ASN A 30 31.48 9.03 -25.27
C ASN A 30 30.59 9.89 -26.19
N PRO A 31 31.00 11.11 -26.56
CA PRO A 31 30.20 12.01 -27.38
C PRO A 31 30.45 11.76 -28.87
N GLU A 32 29.42 11.40 -29.65
CA GLU A 32 29.30 11.86 -31.05
C GLU A 32 27.92 11.65 -31.70
N GLN A 33 27.51 12.74 -32.38
CA GLN A 33 26.56 12.95 -33.47
C GLN A 33 25.02 12.92 -33.25
N PRO A 34 24.29 13.95 -33.74
CA PRO A 34 22.85 14.08 -33.59
C PRO A 34 22.12 13.18 -34.60
N ALA A 35 21.54 12.09 -34.12
CA ALA A 35 20.54 11.32 -34.86
C ALA A 35 19.20 12.09 -34.84
N GLY A 36 18.52 12.15 -35.98
CA GLY A 36 17.20 12.77 -36.13
C GLY A 36 16.21 12.27 -35.07
N SER A 37 15.44 13.19 -34.48
CA SER A 37 14.47 12.89 -33.44
C SER A 37 13.41 11.92 -33.97
N ALA A 38 13.50 10.66 -33.56
CA ALA A 38 12.37 9.75 -33.63
C ALA A 38 11.16 10.40 -32.93
N PRO A 39 9.93 10.23 -33.44
CA PRO A 39 8.74 10.78 -32.80
C PRO A 39 8.72 10.31 -31.34
N ARG A 40 8.64 11.27 -30.40
CA ARG A 40 8.45 10.96 -28.98
C ARG A 40 7.19 10.11 -28.87
N ARG A 41 7.30 8.90 -28.33
CA ARG A 41 6.13 8.10 -27.96
C ARG A 41 5.32 8.92 -26.96
N THR A 42 4.09 9.23 -27.32
CA THR A 42 3.12 9.84 -26.41
C THR A 42 2.44 8.72 -25.64
N PHE A 43 2.59 8.72 -24.32
CA PHE A 43 1.86 7.81 -23.45
C PHE A 43 0.56 8.50 -23.04
N THR A 44 -0.57 7.86 -23.30
CA THR A 44 -1.90 8.39 -23.00
C THR A 44 -2.79 7.27 -22.49
N LEU A 45 -3.61 7.56 -21.49
CA LEU A 45 -4.66 6.66 -21.06
C LEU A 45 -5.85 6.76 -22.02
N ASP A 46 -5.91 5.86 -22.99
CA ASP A 46 -7.01 5.77 -23.95
C ASP A 46 -8.20 4.97 -23.40
N ASP A 47 -9.31 4.97 -24.14
CA ASP A 47 -10.55 4.33 -23.71
C ASP A 47 -10.40 2.81 -23.56
N GLY A 48 -9.54 2.17 -24.37
CA GLY A 48 -9.24 0.74 -24.26
C GLY A 48 -8.47 0.41 -22.98
N ALA A 49 -7.47 1.22 -22.64
CA ALA A 49 -6.73 1.10 -21.39
C ALA A 49 -7.64 1.28 -20.16
N ILE A 50 -8.64 2.16 -20.25
CA ILE A 50 -9.65 2.34 -19.20
C ILE A 50 -10.50 1.08 -19.03
N GLU A 51 -11.06 0.55 -20.12
CA GLU A 51 -11.86 -0.68 -20.10
C GLU A 51 -11.06 -1.87 -19.55
N ASP A 52 -9.78 -1.94 -19.90
CA ASP A 52 -8.85 -2.96 -19.42
C ASP A 52 -8.61 -2.86 -17.91
N VAL A 53 -8.39 -1.65 -17.38
CA VAL A 53 -8.26 -1.42 -15.93
C VAL A 53 -9.56 -1.79 -15.21
N VAL A 54 -10.73 -1.38 -15.72
CA VAL A 54 -12.03 -1.73 -15.12
C VAL A 54 -12.21 -3.24 -15.01
N ARG A 55 -11.95 -3.95 -16.11
CA ARG A 55 -12.04 -5.42 -16.17
C ARG A 55 -11.03 -6.09 -15.23
N ALA A 56 -9.78 -5.63 -15.24
CA ALA A 56 -8.71 -6.21 -14.43
C ALA A 56 -8.91 -6.00 -12.93
N VAL A 57 -9.33 -4.80 -12.50
CA VAL A 57 -9.68 -4.51 -11.10
C VAL A 57 -10.85 -5.39 -10.64
N SER A 58 -11.91 -5.48 -11.46
CA SER A 58 -13.07 -6.32 -11.16
C SER A 58 -12.69 -7.79 -10.96
N ALA A 59 -11.77 -8.31 -11.79
CA ALA A 59 -11.27 -9.67 -11.68
C ALA A 59 -10.35 -9.85 -10.46
N ALA A 60 -9.40 -8.93 -10.23
CA ALA A 60 -8.45 -8.99 -9.13
C ALA A 60 -9.15 -8.90 -7.76
N ARG A 61 -10.16 -8.02 -7.64
CA ARG A 61 -10.97 -7.82 -6.43
C ARG A 61 -12.14 -8.81 -6.30
N GLN A 62 -12.39 -9.61 -7.33
CA GLN A 62 -13.53 -10.54 -7.41
C GLN A 62 -14.90 -9.84 -7.26
N LEU A 63 -14.99 -8.60 -7.73
CA LEU A 63 -16.17 -7.75 -7.58
C LEU A 63 -16.61 -7.24 -8.95
N ALA A 64 -17.54 -7.96 -9.59
CA ALA A 64 -18.02 -7.59 -10.92
C ALA A 64 -18.83 -6.27 -10.90
N PRO A 65 -18.73 -5.42 -11.93
CA PRO A 65 -19.61 -4.26 -12.07
C PRO A 65 -21.07 -4.71 -12.25
N ARG A 66 -22.03 -3.97 -11.68
CA ARG A 66 -23.47 -4.13 -11.99
C ARG A 66 -23.88 -3.29 -13.21
N ARG A 67 -23.11 -2.24 -13.50
CA ARG A 67 -23.28 -1.33 -14.63
C ARG A 67 -21.92 -0.79 -15.08
N PRO A 68 -21.79 -0.28 -16.32
CA PRO A 68 -20.54 0.30 -16.80
C PRO A 68 -20.00 1.39 -15.87
N VAL A 69 -18.68 1.41 -15.66
CA VAL A 69 -17.99 2.46 -14.91
C VAL A 69 -17.68 3.60 -15.88
N ALA A 70 -18.28 4.76 -15.66
CA ALA A 70 -18.05 5.95 -16.47
C ALA A 70 -16.80 6.70 -15.97
N VAL A 71 -15.86 6.95 -16.88
CA VAL A 71 -14.61 7.68 -16.61
C VAL A 71 -14.59 8.95 -17.44
N GLU A 72 -14.36 10.10 -16.79
CA GLU A 72 -14.26 11.41 -17.41
C GLU A 72 -12.87 11.99 -17.17
N ARG A 73 -12.19 12.32 -18.26
CA ARG A 73 -10.88 12.99 -18.25
C ARG A 73 -11.10 14.50 -18.25
N LEU A 74 -10.47 15.20 -17.32
CA LEU A 74 -10.59 16.65 -17.16
C LEU A 74 -9.23 17.32 -17.24
N ASP A 75 -9.17 18.50 -17.85
CA ASP A 75 -8.03 19.40 -17.66
C ASP A 75 -7.88 19.76 -16.17
N ARG A 76 -6.69 20.25 -15.79
CA ARG A 76 -6.35 20.49 -14.38
C ARG A 76 -7.31 21.49 -13.72
N GLU A 77 -7.71 22.55 -14.41
CA GLU A 77 -8.58 23.59 -13.86
C GLU A 77 -9.97 23.03 -13.54
N ARG A 78 -10.59 22.31 -14.49
CA ARG A 78 -11.90 21.67 -14.29
C ARG A 78 -11.84 20.54 -13.28
N PHE A 79 -10.72 19.81 -13.22
CA PHE A 79 -10.51 18.76 -12.22
C PHE A 79 -10.56 19.35 -10.80
N VAL A 80 -9.83 20.44 -10.55
CA VAL A 80 -9.81 21.12 -9.25
C VAL A 80 -11.19 21.74 -8.92
N GLU A 81 -11.83 22.39 -9.88
CA GLU A 81 -13.19 22.94 -9.72
C GLU A 81 -14.18 21.83 -9.29
N ARG A 82 -14.10 20.66 -9.93
CA ARG A 82 -14.97 19.52 -9.61
C ARG A 82 -14.63 18.85 -8.29
N LEU A 83 -13.35 18.77 -7.93
CA LEU A 83 -12.87 18.19 -6.68
C LEU A 83 -13.36 18.99 -5.46
N LEU A 84 -13.30 20.32 -5.56
CA LEU A 84 -13.68 21.22 -4.46
C LEU A 84 -15.15 21.64 -4.53
N GLY A 85 -15.79 21.47 -5.68
CA GLY A 85 -17.19 21.81 -5.90
C GLY A 85 -18.12 21.05 -4.96
N GLY A 86 -18.85 21.78 -4.10
CA GLY A 86 -19.78 21.23 -3.11
C GLY A 86 -19.21 21.12 -1.69
N ARG A 87 -17.94 21.48 -1.48
CA ARG A 87 -17.42 21.79 -0.15
C ARG A 87 -17.84 23.23 0.18
N ASP A 88 -19.08 23.39 0.62
CA ASP A 88 -19.49 24.65 1.22
C ASP A 88 -18.62 24.84 2.47
N ALA A 89 -17.67 25.77 2.41
CA ALA A 89 -17.07 26.31 3.62
C ALA A 89 -18.22 27.02 4.34
N GLU A 90 -18.89 26.36 5.29
CA GLU A 90 -19.85 27.06 6.15
C GLU A 90 -19.10 28.21 6.81
N PRO A 91 -19.36 29.48 6.40
CA PRO A 91 -18.73 30.60 7.04
C PRO A 91 -19.30 30.59 8.45
N SER A 92 -18.47 30.33 9.47
CA SER A 92 -18.90 30.46 10.85
C SER A 92 -19.46 31.88 11.03
N PRO A 93 -20.76 32.05 11.36
CA PRO A 93 -21.35 33.38 11.42
C PRO A 93 -20.59 34.26 12.41
N GLY A 94 -20.03 35.37 11.94
CA GLY A 94 -19.59 36.50 12.79
C GLY A 94 -18.48 36.23 13.81
N GLY A 95 -17.50 35.36 13.53
CA GLY A 95 -16.37 35.13 14.44
C GLY A 95 -16.67 34.19 15.62
N ALA A 96 -17.71 33.36 15.50
CA ALA A 96 -17.93 32.23 16.41
C ALA A 96 -16.81 31.19 16.29
N LEU A 97 -16.44 30.58 17.42
CA LEU A 97 -15.45 29.49 17.46
C LEU A 97 -16.05 28.24 16.81
N SER A 98 -15.43 27.73 15.74
CA SER A 98 -15.85 26.47 15.13
C SER A 98 -15.50 25.27 16.03
N SER A 99 -16.24 24.17 15.89
CA SER A 99 -15.98 22.93 16.65
C SER A 99 -14.55 22.41 16.44
N GLU A 100 -14.03 22.49 15.21
CA GLU A 100 -12.66 22.09 14.89
C GLU A 100 -11.63 23.02 15.56
N ALA A 101 -11.83 24.34 15.52
CA ALA A 101 -10.93 25.27 16.20
C ALA A 101 -10.94 25.07 17.73
N ALA A 102 -12.12 24.80 18.30
CA ALA A 102 -12.28 24.47 19.72
C ALA A 102 -11.53 23.17 20.07
N PHE A 103 -11.66 22.12 19.26
CA PHE A 103 -10.95 20.85 19.40
C PHE A 103 -9.43 21.04 19.32
N LEU A 104 -8.95 21.66 18.26
CA LEU A 104 -7.51 21.83 18.01
C LEU A 104 -6.86 22.71 19.10
N LEU A 105 -7.51 23.78 19.54
CA LEU A 105 -7.00 24.61 20.65
C LEU A 105 -7.12 23.88 22.00
N GLY A 106 -8.25 23.20 22.24
CA GLY A 106 -8.59 22.48 23.46
C GLY A 106 -7.58 21.38 23.83
N PHE A 107 -7.09 20.65 22.83
CA PHE A 107 -6.07 19.61 22.99
C PHE A 107 -4.65 20.06 22.59
N ASP A 108 -4.47 21.36 22.34
CA ASP A 108 -3.18 22.00 22.02
C ASP A 108 -2.55 21.57 20.69
N PHE A 109 -3.34 21.05 19.74
CA PHE A 109 -2.88 20.71 18.38
C PHE A 109 -2.50 21.93 17.53
N LEU A 110 -2.94 23.13 17.90
CA LEU A 110 -2.53 24.38 17.22
C LEU A 110 -1.17 24.89 17.74
N PRO A 111 -0.22 25.24 16.86
CA PRO A 111 0.95 26.05 17.22
C PRO A 111 0.56 27.39 17.83
N GLN A 112 1.52 28.11 18.40
CA GLN A 112 1.26 29.48 18.88
C GLN A 112 0.78 30.37 17.73
N PRO A 113 -0.07 31.39 17.96
CA PRO A 113 -0.61 32.21 16.87
C PRO A 113 0.43 32.77 15.90
N GLY A 114 1.63 33.14 16.39
CA GLY A 114 2.73 33.64 15.57
C GLY A 114 3.45 32.60 14.71
N GLU A 115 3.24 31.31 14.97
CA GLU A 115 3.91 30.18 14.30
C GLU A 115 3.03 29.51 13.23
N ARG A 116 1.77 29.94 13.09
CA ARG A 116 0.80 29.33 12.16
C ARG A 116 1.00 29.77 10.70
N GLY A 117 1.86 30.74 10.47
CA GLY A 117 2.20 31.22 9.13
C GLY A 117 2.82 30.09 8.30
N GLY A 118 2.23 29.81 7.13
CA GLY A 118 2.71 28.77 6.22
C GLY A 118 2.17 27.36 6.48
N LEU A 119 1.29 27.18 7.47
CA LEU A 119 0.52 25.94 7.60
C LEU A 119 -0.44 25.80 6.42
N SER A 120 -0.57 24.58 5.91
CA SER A 120 -1.49 24.29 4.82
C SER A 120 -2.89 23.96 5.30
N THR A 121 -3.89 24.38 4.54
CA THR A 121 -5.29 24.00 4.79
C THR A 121 -5.58 22.60 4.26
N VAL A 122 -6.67 21.98 4.71
CA VAL A 122 -7.11 20.69 4.17
C VAL A 122 -7.38 20.78 2.67
N ASP A 123 -7.97 21.87 2.19
CA ASP A 123 -8.27 22.04 0.77
C ASP A 123 -6.98 22.17 -0.06
N GLU A 124 -5.98 22.92 0.41
CA GLU A 124 -4.68 22.99 -0.26
C GLU A 124 -3.97 21.63 -0.31
N VAL A 125 -4.11 20.82 0.73
CA VAL A 125 -3.59 19.45 0.74
C VAL A 125 -4.32 18.60 -0.28
N LEU A 126 -5.66 18.65 -0.34
CA LEU A 126 -6.43 17.87 -1.30
C LEU A 126 -6.16 18.28 -2.75
N GLU A 127 -6.03 19.56 -3.03
CA GLU A 127 -5.63 20.06 -4.36
C GLU A 127 -4.29 19.47 -4.82
N GLU A 128 -3.30 19.36 -3.92
CA GLU A 128 -1.99 18.80 -4.22
C GLU A 128 -2.00 17.26 -4.31
N GLN A 129 -2.82 16.60 -3.48
CA GLN A 129 -2.75 15.15 -3.26
C GLN A 129 -3.72 14.33 -4.10
N VAL A 130 -4.88 14.88 -4.47
CA VAL A 130 -5.89 14.12 -5.21
C VAL A 130 -5.55 14.15 -6.69
N VAL A 131 -5.17 12.98 -7.21
CA VAL A 131 -4.76 12.74 -8.61
C VAL A 131 -5.81 11.96 -9.41
N GLY A 132 -6.95 11.66 -8.79
CA GLY A 132 -8.16 11.05 -9.35
C GLY A 132 -9.24 11.03 -8.25
N PHE A 133 -10.52 11.00 -8.60
CA PHE A 133 -11.59 10.77 -7.61
C PHE A 133 -12.87 10.22 -8.25
N TYR A 134 -13.59 9.37 -7.52
CA TYR A 134 -14.95 8.93 -7.84
C TYR A 134 -15.99 9.82 -7.14
N SER A 135 -16.93 10.36 -7.91
CA SER A 135 -18.09 11.08 -7.37
C SER A 135 -19.31 10.19 -7.29
N ARG A 136 -19.79 9.95 -6.06
CA ARG A 136 -21.10 9.31 -5.83
C ARG A 136 -22.29 10.12 -6.35
N ALA A 137 -22.15 11.45 -6.50
CA ALA A 137 -23.24 12.33 -6.91
C ALA A 137 -23.51 12.24 -8.42
N THR A 138 -22.46 12.20 -9.23
CA THR A 138 -22.55 12.04 -10.68
C THR A 138 -22.38 10.59 -11.13
N ASP A 139 -21.92 9.72 -10.23
CA ASP A 139 -21.56 8.32 -10.49
C ASP A 139 -20.51 8.17 -11.60
N LYS A 140 -19.44 8.97 -11.49
CA LYS A 140 -18.33 8.99 -12.45
C LYS A 140 -17.00 9.01 -11.73
N VAL A 141 -16.01 8.38 -12.35
CA VAL A 141 -14.59 8.55 -12.02
C VAL A 141 -14.05 9.74 -12.81
N PHE A 142 -13.35 10.64 -12.13
CA PHE A 142 -12.65 11.76 -12.72
C PHE A 142 -11.14 11.55 -12.61
N ILE A 143 -10.43 11.75 -13.72
CA ILE A 143 -8.97 11.65 -13.79
C ILE A 143 -8.40 12.84 -14.58
N PRO A 144 -7.19 13.31 -14.25
CA PRO A 144 -6.56 14.40 -14.98
C PRO A 144 -6.13 13.96 -16.39
N ASP A 145 -6.42 14.79 -17.38
CA ASP A 145 -5.96 14.64 -18.77
C ASP A 145 -4.60 15.31 -18.95
N VAL A 146 -3.53 14.60 -18.57
CA VAL A 146 -2.16 15.11 -18.58
C VAL A 146 -1.26 14.31 -19.53
N PRO A 147 -0.34 14.98 -20.26
CA PRO A 147 0.67 14.28 -21.05
C PRO A 147 1.60 13.47 -20.13
N LEU A 148 1.84 12.20 -20.46
CA LEU A 148 2.73 11.32 -19.72
C LEU A 148 4.06 11.14 -20.47
N ALA A 149 5.18 11.19 -19.75
CA ALA A 149 6.52 11.14 -20.32
C ALA A 149 7.13 9.73 -20.36
N SER A 150 6.56 8.76 -19.63
CA SER A 150 7.12 7.40 -19.50
C SER A 150 6.04 6.31 -19.34
N GLU A 151 6.46 5.04 -19.49
CA GLU A 151 5.61 3.87 -19.17
C GLU A 151 5.33 3.78 -17.66
N ASP A 152 6.26 4.24 -16.82
CA ASP A 152 6.11 4.27 -15.36
C ASP A 152 5.01 5.27 -14.96
N GLU A 153 5.00 6.47 -15.53
CA GLU A 153 3.93 7.46 -15.32
C GLU A 153 2.56 6.95 -15.81
N LEU A 154 2.53 6.18 -16.91
CA LEU A 154 1.29 5.54 -17.38
C LEU A 154 0.83 4.45 -16.40
N LEU A 155 1.74 3.68 -15.83
CA LEU A 155 1.41 2.68 -14.81
C LEU A 155 0.86 3.35 -13.55
N GLU A 156 1.48 4.45 -13.09
CA GLU A 156 1.00 5.25 -11.96
C GLU A 156 -0.42 5.78 -12.20
N GLN A 157 -0.68 6.38 -13.38
CA GLN A 157 -2.03 6.86 -13.71
C GLN A 157 -3.06 5.72 -13.79
N ARG A 158 -2.68 4.55 -14.33
CA ARG A 158 -3.55 3.35 -14.33
C ARG A 158 -3.80 2.83 -12.92
N ALA A 159 -2.83 2.96 -12.01
CA ALA A 159 -2.96 2.57 -10.61
C ALA A 159 -3.92 3.49 -9.86
N VAL A 160 -3.86 4.81 -10.10
CA VAL A 160 -4.86 5.76 -9.61
C VAL A 160 -6.23 5.41 -10.16
N LEU A 161 -6.35 5.16 -11.46
CA LEU A 161 -7.63 4.71 -12.04
C LEU A 161 -8.13 3.42 -11.38
N ALA A 162 -7.25 2.47 -11.07
CA ALA A 162 -7.61 1.22 -10.43
C ALA A 162 -8.23 1.44 -9.03
N HIS A 163 -7.67 2.38 -8.27
CA HIS A 163 -8.23 2.84 -7.00
C HIS A 163 -9.64 3.43 -7.17
N GLU A 164 -9.80 4.37 -8.12
CA GLU A 164 -11.09 5.04 -8.35
C GLU A 164 -12.18 4.12 -8.92
N VAL A 165 -11.79 3.18 -9.78
CA VAL A 165 -12.68 2.12 -10.26
C VAL A 165 -13.21 1.31 -9.09
N GLN A 166 -12.38 1.01 -8.09
CA GLN A 166 -12.86 0.28 -6.91
C GLN A 166 -13.93 1.07 -6.15
N HIS A 167 -13.82 2.38 -6.02
CA HIS A 167 -14.89 3.20 -5.44
C HIS A 167 -16.19 3.12 -6.24
N ALA A 168 -16.12 3.12 -7.57
CA ALA A 168 -17.29 2.91 -8.41
C ALA A 168 -17.91 1.51 -8.18
N LEU A 169 -17.10 0.46 -8.06
CA LEU A 169 -17.57 -0.90 -7.78
C LEU A 169 -18.21 -1.02 -6.39
N GLN A 170 -17.59 -0.42 -5.37
CA GLN A 170 -18.12 -0.34 -4.01
C GLN A 170 -19.49 0.34 -4.00
N ALA A 171 -19.63 1.49 -4.67
CA ALA A 171 -20.88 2.23 -4.72
C ALA A 171 -22.02 1.49 -5.43
N GLN A 172 -21.70 0.60 -6.38
CA GLN A 172 -22.70 -0.23 -7.06
C GLN A 172 -23.16 -1.44 -6.22
N ARG A 173 -22.30 -1.93 -5.32
CA ARG A 173 -22.47 -3.21 -4.63
C ARG A 173 -22.89 -3.07 -3.17
N PHE A 174 -22.39 -2.05 -2.49
CA PHE A 174 -22.51 -1.89 -1.05
C PHE A 174 -23.31 -0.64 -0.67
N SER A 175 -23.99 -0.71 0.47
CA SER A 175 -24.69 0.43 1.06
C SER A 175 -23.70 1.52 1.45
N ARG A 176 -24.20 2.75 1.57
CA ARG A 176 -23.43 3.84 2.19
C ARG A 176 -23.13 3.48 3.66
N PRO A 177 -22.00 3.95 4.19
CA PRO A 177 -21.80 3.92 5.64
C PRO A 177 -22.98 4.64 6.33
N PRO A 178 -23.36 4.20 7.55
CA PRO A 178 -24.33 4.93 8.35
C PRO A 178 -23.76 6.31 8.73
N GLU A 179 -24.63 7.20 9.21
CA GLU A 179 -24.16 8.46 9.81
C GLU A 179 -23.26 8.14 11.01
N ALA A 180 -22.04 8.66 11.01
CA ALA A 180 -21.09 8.44 12.08
C ALA A 180 -21.50 9.23 13.33
N ALA A 181 -21.40 8.62 14.50
CA ALA A 181 -21.73 9.28 15.78
C ALA A 181 -20.60 10.21 16.28
N SER A 182 -19.41 10.13 15.68
CA SER A 182 -18.22 10.90 16.06
C SER A 182 -17.27 11.09 14.88
N ALA A 183 -16.33 12.04 15.02
CA ALA A 183 -15.23 12.19 14.07
C ALA A 183 -14.31 10.94 14.01
N ASP A 184 -14.11 10.25 15.15
CA ASP A 184 -13.36 8.99 15.22
C ASP A 184 -14.03 7.88 14.40
N GLU A 185 -15.35 7.71 14.57
CA GLU A 185 -16.13 6.74 13.80
C GLU A 185 -16.15 7.10 12.31
N ALA A 186 -16.26 8.38 11.95
CA ALA A 186 -16.24 8.81 10.55
C ALA A 186 -14.94 8.41 9.84
N ILE A 187 -13.79 8.61 10.49
CA ILE A 187 -12.48 8.21 9.95
C ILE A 187 -12.35 6.68 9.91
N ALA A 188 -12.88 5.97 10.90
CA ALA A 188 -12.87 4.51 10.93
C ALA A 188 -13.71 3.89 9.80
N GLN A 189 -14.89 4.45 9.53
CA GLN A 189 -15.74 4.05 8.40
C GLN A 189 -15.05 4.33 7.06
N LEU A 190 -14.41 5.50 6.93
CA LEU A 190 -13.63 5.86 5.74
C LEU A 190 -12.45 4.91 5.53
N ALA A 191 -11.79 4.45 6.59
CA ALA A 191 -10.67 3.52 6.50
C ALA A 191 -11.05 2.16 5.86
N LEU A 192 -12.28 1.67 6.05
CA LEU A 192 -12.74 0.50 5.29
C LEU A 192 -12.84 0.81 3.79
N ILE A 193 -13.42 1.96 3.43
CA ILE A 193 -13.69 2.34 2.05
C ILE A 193 -12.37 2.54 1.28
N GLU A 194 -11.48 3.36 1.83
CA GLU A 194 -10.16 3.66 1.27
C GLU A 194 -9.23 2.44 1.32
N GLY A 195 -9.26 1.69 2.43
CA GLY A 195 -8.46 0.48 2.60
C GLY A 195 -8.78 -0.60 1.56
N ASP A 196 -10.06 -0.81 1.26
CA ASP A 196 -10.48 -1.77 0.23
C ASP A 196 -10.13 -1.29 -1.19
N ALA A 197 -10.16 0.02 -1.44
CA ALA A 197 -9.65 0.62 -2.69
C ALA A 197 -8.14 0.41 -2.85
N MET A 198 -7.36 0.61 -1.79
CA MET A 198 -5.92 0.34 -1.78
C MET A 198 -5.59 -1.15 -1.98
N VAL A 199 -6.36 -2.05 -1.35
CA VAL A 199 -6.21 -3.50 -1.55
C VAL A 199 -6.55 -3.90 -2.99
N ALA A 200 -7.59 -3.33 -3.60
CA ALA A 200 -7.95 -3.59 -5.00
C ALA A 200 -6.86 -3.09 -5.97
N MET A 201 -6.34 -1.88 -5.76
CA MET A 201 -5.21 -1.32 -6.52
C MET A 201 -3.97 -2.22 -6.38
N GLY A 202 -3.62 -2.64 -5.16
CA GLY A 202 -2.50 -3.55 -4.92
C GLY A 202 -2.70 -4.92 -5.58
N ALA A 203 -3.89 -5.50 -5.49
CA ALA A 203 -4.23 -6.75 -6.15
C ALA A 203 -4.12 -6.63 -7.68
N TRP A 204 -4.57 -5.51 -8.25
CA TRP A 204 -4.44 -5.20 -9.67
C TRP A 204 -2.98 -5.05 -10.09
N LEU A 205 -2.16 -4.27 -9.38
CA LEU A 205 -0.72 -4.13 -9.64
C LEU A 205 -0.01 -5.49 -9.63
N GLY A 206 -0.35 -6.33 -8.65
CA GLY A 206 0.17 -7.71 -8.58
C GLY A 206 -0.23 -8.52 -9.81
N ALA A 207 -1.49 -8.44 -10.23
CA ALA A 207 -1.98 -9.14 -11.41
C ALA A 207 -1.32 -8.65 -12.71
N GLU A 208 -1.11 -7.34 -12.89
CA GLU A 208 -0.36 -6.78 -14.03
C GLU A 208 1.09 -7.28 -14.08
N ALA A 209 1.68 -7.55 -12.91
CA ALA A 209 2.99 -8.17 -12.76
C ALA A 209 2.98 -9.72 -12.89
N GLY A 210 1.81 -10.32 -13.13
CA GLY A 210 1.64 -11.78 -13.25
C GLY A 210 1.66 -12.52 -11.90
N ALA A 211 1.54 -11.84 -10.77
CA ALA A 211 1.55 -12.44 -9.44
C ALA A 211 0.13 -12.83 -8.95
N PRO A 212 -0.02 -13.93 -8.18
CA PRO A 212 -1.29 -14.25 -7.54
C PRO A 212 -1.70 -13.17 -6.52
N VAL A 213 -2.97 -12.80 -6.51
CA VAL A 213 -3.54 -11.81 -5.56
C VAL A 213 -3.21 -12.17 -4.11
N GLY A 214 -3.35 -13.45 -3.74
CA GLY A 214 -3.02 -13.91 -2.38
C GLY A 214 -1.56 -13.66 -1.98
N ARG A 215 -0.61 -13.87 -2.91
CA ARG A 215 0.80 -13.55 -2.67
C ARG A 215 1.02 -12.05 -2.53
N THR A 216 0.42 -11.26 -3.42
CA THR A 216 0.56 -9.80 -3.42
C THR A 216 0.07 -9.21 -2.10
N LEU A 217 -1.14 -9.58 -1.67
CA LEU A 217 -1.73 -9.05 -0.44
C LEU A 217 -1.01 -9.53 0.82
N ARG A 218 -0.48 -10.76 0.85
CA ARG A 218 0.33 -11.23 1.99
C ARG A 218 1.64 -10.48 2.15
N ARG A 219 2.16 -9.90 1.07
CA ARG A 219 3.40 -9.10 1.07
C ARG A 219 3.17 -7.61 1.13
N ILE A 220 1.92 -7.15 0.97
CA ILE A 220 1.62 -5.72 0.88
C ILE A 220 2.17 -4.98 2.09
N VAL A 221 2.06 -5.55 3.30
CA VAL A 221 2.62 -4.97 4.53
C VAL A 221 4.14 -4.81 4.47
N GLU A 222 4.88 -5.79 3.93
CA GLU A 222 6.34 -5.72 3.81
C GLU A 222 6.76 -4.68 2.77
N VAL A 223 5.98 -4.54 1.69
CA VAL A 223 6.19 -3.53 0.64
C VAL A 223 5.87 -2.13 1.18
N THR A 224 4.73 -1.93 1.87
CA THR A 224 4.33 -0.64 2.46
C THR A 224 5.28 -0.18 3.57
N LYS A 225 5.95 -1.10 4.29
CA LYS A 225 7.01 -0.74 5.23
C LYS A 225 8.27 -0.19 4.56
N ARG A 226 8.52 -0.56 3.30
CA ARG A 226 9.73 -0.21 2.54
C ARG A 226 9.50 0.94 1.55
N VAL A 227 8.28 1.08 1.04
CA VAL A 227 7.86 2.10 0.08
C VAL A 227 6.84 3.01 0.75
N PRO A 228 7.12 4.31 0.93
CA PRO A 228 6.14 5.25 1.45
C PRO A 228 4.88 5.19 0.58
N LEU A 229 3.69 5.06 1.19
CA LEU A 229 2.41 5.11 0.48
C LEU A 229 2.29 6.36 -0.41
N ALA A 230 2.98 7.42 0.05
CA ALA A 230 3.25 8.64 -0.66
C ALA A 230 3.73 8.48 -2.10
N SER A 231 4.64 7.54 -2.32
CA SER A 231 5.23 7.30 -3.63
C SER A 231 4.30 6.51 -4.56
N VAL A 232 3.20 5.98 -4.05
CA VAL A 232 2.26 5.12 -4.80
C VAL A 232 0.93 5.84 -5.06
N THR A 233 0.53 6.78 -4.19
CA THR A 233 -0.72 7.54 -4.33
C THR A 233 -0.52 9.04 -4.57
N ARG A 234 0.71 9.56 -4.55
CA ARG A 234 1.00 11.00 -4.70
C ARG A 234 2.00 11.23 -5.83
N GLY A 235 1.88 12.36 -6.51
CA GLY A 235 3.01 12.95 -7.26
C GLY A 235 4.17 13.30 -6.31
N GLU A 236 5.37 13.50 -6.84
CA GLU A 236 6.61 13.75 -6.07
C GLU A 236 6.41 14.73 -4.88
N ALA A 237 6.93 14.35 -3.70
CA ALA A 237 7.11 15.14 -2.47
C ALA A 237 6.03 16.22 -2.18
N SER A 238 4.91 15.81 -1.57
CA SER A 238 3.82 16.70 -1.14
C SER A 238 4.26 17.77 -0.13
N THR A 239 4.48 18.98 -0.60
CA THR A 239 4.90 20.09 0.27
C THR A 239 3.77 20.66 1.12
N LYS A 240 2.50 20.44 0.74
CA LYS A 240 1.32 20.91 1.49
C LYS A 240 0.98 19.96 2.62
N LEU A 241 0.99 18.64 2.39
CA LEU A 241 0.74 17.65 3.46
C LEU A 241 1.84 17.72 4.54
N ASP A 242 3.09 17.94 4.14
CA ASP A 242 4.20 18.14 5.08
C ASP A 242 4.05 19.42 5.91
N ARG A 243 3.34 20.44 5.40
CA ARG A 243 3.04 21.69 6.13
C ARG A 243 1.68 21.68 6.84
N ALA A 244 0.89 20.62 6.73
CA ALA A 244 -0.35 20.48 7.49
C ALA A 244 -0.05 20.24 8.98
N LEU A 245 -1.03 20.55 9.85
CA LEU A 245 -0.96 20.17 11.26
C LEU A 245 -0.79 18.65 11.38
N ASP A 246 0.01 18.17 12.34
CA ASP A 246 0.29 16.74 12.48
C ASP A 246 -0.98 15.90 12.66
N VAL A 247 -1.95 16.37 13.45
CA VAL A 247 -3.25 15.71 13.61
C VAL A 247 -4.03 15.65 12.29
N THR A 248 -3.97 16.70 11.46
CA THR A 248 -4.58 16.73 10.13
C THR A 248 -3.88 15.75 9.21
N ARG A 249 -2.54 15.75 9.15
CA ARG A 249 -1.75 14.81 8.36
C ARG A 249 -2.09 13.36 8.70
N LYS A 250 -2.04 13.01 9.99
CA LYS A 250 -2.31 11.65 10.47
C LYS A 250 -3.75 11.21 10.17
N ARG A 251 -4.74 12.10 10.33
CA ARG A 251 -6.14 11.83 9.98
C ARG A 251 -6.38 11.63 8.48
N LEU A 252 -5.65 12.35 7.62
CA LEU A 252 -5.72 12.19 6.16
C LEU A 252 -5.04 10.90 5.69
N GLU A 253 -3.93 10.48 6.31
CA GLU A 253 -3.20 9.28 5.92
C GLU A 253 -3.84 7.98 6.44
N PHE A 254 -4.51 8.04 7.60
CA PHE A 254 -5.02 6.87 8.31
C PHE A 254 -5.96 5.98 7.47
N PRO A 255 -6.97 6.52 6.74
CA PRO A 255 -7.87 5.68 5.96
C PRO A 255 -7.16 4.85 4.88
N TYR A 256 -6.10 5.39 4.29
CA TYR A 256 -5.34 4.70 3.25
C TYR A 256 -4.37 3.68 3.83
N ARG A 257 -3.57 4.07 4.83
CA ARG A 257 -2.53 3.20 5.37
C ARG A 257 -3.11 2.14 6.29
N ASP A 258 -3.77 2.57 7.36
CA ASP A 258 -4.25 1.67 8.41
C ASP A 258 -5.52 0.95 7.96
N GLY A 259 -6.34 1.59 7.12
CA GLY A 259 -7.44 0.94 6.42
C GLY A 259 -6.98 -0.20 5.49
N MET A 260 -5.92 0.00 4.70
CA MET A 260 -5.35 -1.07 3.86
C MET A 260 -4.85 -2.25 4.70
N LEU A 261 -4.23 -1.97 5.86
CA LEU A 261 -3.77 -3.01 6.78
C LEU A 261 -4.94 -3.79 7.37
N LEU A 262 -6.00 -3.11 7.81
CA LEU A 262 -7.26 -3.73 8.26
C LEU A 262 -7.82 -4.67 7.19
N VAL A 263 -8.05 -4.16 5.97
CA VAL A 263 -8.67 -4.96 4.90
C VAL A 263 -7.77 -6.12 4.48
N THR A 264 -6.45 -5.92 4.48
CA THR A 264 -5.49 -7.01 4.20
C THR A 264 -5.58 -8.11 5.25
N ASP A 265 -5.64 -7.78 6.54
CA ASP A 265 -5.73 -8.81 7.59
C ASP A 265 -7.08 -9.53 7.58
N VAL A 266 -8.18 -8.82 7.29
CA VAL A 266 -9.50 -9.43 7.08
C VAL A 266 -9.49 -10.34 5.84
N TYR A 267 -8.86 -9.93 4.73
CA TYR A 267 -8.66 -10.78 3.56
C TYR A 267 -7.86 -12.04 3.91
N ARG A 268 -6.82 -11.92 4.74
CA ARG A 268 -6.02 -13.07 5.19
C ARG A 268 -6.82 -14.04 6.06
N ALA A 269 -7.83 -13.56 6.78
CA ALA A 269 -8.70 -14.39 7.61
C ALA A 269 -9.78 -15.13 6.80
N GLY A 270 -10.37 -14.52 5.76
CA GLY A 270 -11.53 -15.09 5.07
C GLY A 270 -11.72 -14.72 3.59
N GLY A 271 -10.68 -14.19 2.95
CA GLY A 271 -10.72 -13.72 1.57
C GLY A 271 -11.66 -12.53 1.35
N PHE A 272 -11.90 -12.19 0.07
CA PHE A 272 -12.82 -11.13 -0.29
C PHE A 272 -14.27 -11.32 0.18
N PRO A 273 -14.83 -12.54 0.31
CA PRO A 273 -16.16 -12.69 0.91
C PRO A 273 -16.27 -12.14 2.33
N LEU A 274 -15.20 -12.24 3.13
CA LEU A 274 -15.18 -11.64 4.47
C LEU A 274 -15.00 -10.12 4.41
N VAL A 275 -14.20 -9.61 3.46
CA VAL A 275 -14.08 -8.16 3.22
C VAL A 275 -15.42 -7.56 2.80
N ASP A 276 -16.15 -8.21 1.88
CA ASP A 276 -17.47 -7.78 1.44
C ASP A 276 -18.48 -7.74 2.61
N LYS A 277 -18.34 -8.66 3.58
CA LYS A 277 -19.16 -8.69 4.80
C LYS A 277 -18.94 -7.45 5.67
N MET A 278 -17.76 -6.82 5.63
CA MET A 278 -17.48 -5.60 6.40
C MET A 278 -18.44 -4.46 6.06
N TYR A 279 -18.94 -4.40 4.82
CA TYR A 279 -19.92 -3.38 4.40
C TYR A 279 -21.31 -3.55 5.02
N THR A 280 -21.55 -4.63 5.77
CA THR A 280 -22.76 -4.81 6.60
C THR A 280 -22.55 -4.27 8.03
N ARG A 281 -21.30 -4.05 8.43
CA ARG A 281 -20.90 -3.58 9.76
C ARG A 281 -19.55 -2.87 9.67
N PHE A 282 -19.60 -1.57 9.38
CA PHE A 282 -18.40 -0.74 9.30
C PHE A 282 -17.66 -0.68 10.65
N PRO A 283 -16.34 -0.44 10.65
CA PRO A 283 -15.59 -0.11 11.86
C PRO A 283 -16.22 1.10 12.57
N ARG A 284 -16.29 1.03 13.90
CA ARG A 284 -16.91 2.04 14.76
C ARG A 284 -15.90 2.92 15.51
N SER A 285 -14.61 2.59 15.44
CA SER A 285 -13.54 3.35 16.09
C SER A 285 -12.22 3.17 15.35
N THR A 286 -11.30 4.13 15.50
CA THR A 286 -9.94 3.98 14.95
C THR A 286 -9.17 2.82 15.61
N GLU A 287 -9.50 2.46 16.84
CA GLU A 287 -8.99 1.25 17.52
C GLU A 287 -9.31 -0.02 16.72
N GLN A 288 -10.55 -0.18 16.24
CA GLN A 288 -10.92 -1.35 15.44
C GLN A 288 -10.14 -1.46 14.13
N VAL A 289 -9.71 -0.32 13.57
CA VAL A 289 -8.88 -0.29 12.36
C VAL A 289 -7.42 -0.61 12.68
N LEU A 290 -6.91 -0.10 13.81
CA LEU A 290 -5.55 -0.36 14.28
C LEU A 290 -5.34 -1.80 14.79
N HIS A 291 -6.41 -2.41 15.33
CA HIS A 291 -6.44 -3.75 15.91
C HIS A 291 -7.52 -4.61 15.21
N PRO A 292 -7.26 -5.14 13.99
CA PRO A 292 -8.23 -5.88 13.20
C PRO A 292 -8.87 -7.09 13.91
N GLU A 293 -8.18 -7.69 14.88
CA GLU A 293 -8.69 -8.76 15.72
C GLU A 293 -9.88 -8.30 16.58
N LYS A 294 -9.85 -7.07 17.11
CA LYS A 294 -10.97 -6.48 17.87
C LYS A 294 -12.16 -6.19 16.97
N TYR A 295 -11.89 -5.72 15.74
CA TYR A 295 -12.93 -5.56 14.72
C TYR A 295 -13.64 -6.89 14.40
N LEU A 296 -12.88 -7.97 14.18
CA LEU A 296 -13.45 -9.29 13.90
C LEU A 296 -14.18 -9.89 15.10
N ALA A 297 -13.65 -9.70 16.31
CA ALA A 297 -14.33 -10.03 17.57
C ALA A 297 -15.59 -9.16 17.79
N GLY A 298 -15.71 -8.05 17.05
CA GLY A 298 -16.83 -7.14 17.09
C GLY A 298 -16.96 -6.42 18.42
N GLU A 299 -15.83 -6.05 19.01
CA GLU A 299 -15.70 -5.27 20.23
C GLU A 299 -15.94 -3.78 19.91
N PRO A 300 -17.07 -3.19 20.30
CA PRO A 300 -17.29 -1.78 20.00
C PRO A 300 -16.75 -0.86 21.10
N PRO A 301 -16.55 0.43 20.80
CA PRO A 301 -16.19 1.40 21.83
C PRO A 301 -17.30 1.48 22.89
N ARG A 302 -16.88 1.61 24.15
CA ARG A 302 -17.76 1.84 25.30
C ARG A 302 -18.49 3.19 25.13
N PRO A 303 -19.82 3.24 25.33
CA PRO A 303 -20.58 4.47 25.20
C PRO A 303 -20.36 5.40 26.40
N PHE A 304 -20.39 6.70 26.15
CA PHE A 304 -20.27 7.75 27.16
C PHE A 304 -21.32 8.84 26.94
N ALA A 305 -21.80 9.44 28.03
CA ALA A 305 -22.60 10.66 27.96
C ALA A 305 -21.71 11.90 27.77
N ASP A 306 -22.27 12.97 27.18
CA ASP A 306 -21.55 14.24 27.02
C ASP A 306 -21.18 14.87 28.37
N PRO A 307 -19.93 15.34 28.52
CA PRO A 307 -19.53 16.17 29.66
C PRO A 307 -20.40 17.44 29.76
N ARG A 308 -20.99 17.67 30.93
CA ARG A 308 -21.83 18.86 31.16
C ARG A 308 -21.00 20.09 31.46
N PRO A 309 -21.41 21.28 30.96
CA PRO A 309 -20.71 22.51 31.29
C PRO A 309 -20.84 22.83 32.79
N PRO A 310 -19.73 23.16 33.48
CA PRO A 310 -19.82 23.69 34.84
C PRO A 310 -20.45 25.09 34.86
N PRO A 311 -20.90 25.59 36.02
CA PRO A 311 -21.49 26.93 36.13
C PRO A 311 -20.58 28.02 35.54
N GLY A 312 -21.16 28.86 34.66
CA GLY A 312 -20.45 29.95 33.97
C GLY A 312 -19.75 29.54 32.68
N TYR A 313 -19.82 28.26 32.29
CA TYR A 313 -19.32 27.76 31.02
C TYR A 313 -20.48 27.34 30.10
N ALA A 314 -20.25 27.36 28.80
CA ALA A 314 -21.13 26.82 27.77
C ALA A 314 -20.40 25.74 26.96
N LEU A 315 -21.08 24.67 26.57
CA LEU A 315 -20.50 23.64 25.71
C LEU A 315 -20.29 24.22 24.30
N SER A 316 -19.06 24.11 23.79
CA SER A 316 -18.70 24.49 22.41
C SER A 316 -18.79 23.30 21.47
N THR A 317 -18.18 22.18 21.86
CA THR A 317 -18.18 20.93 21.10
C THR A 317 -18.01 19.74 22.04
N ALA A 318 -18.61 18.61 21.69
CA ALA A 318 -18.41 17.32 22.33
C ALA A 318 -18.25 16.24 21.27
N ASP A 319 -17.23 15.40 21.40
CA ASP A 319 -16.92 14.35 20.44
C ASP A 319 -16.10 13.23 21.09
N THR A 320 -15.74 12.21 20.32
CA THR A 320 -14.82 11.12 20.66
C THR A 320 -13.44 11.45 20.08
N LEU A 321 -12.39 11.33 20.90
CA LEU A 321 -11.02 11.59 20.48
C LEU A 321 -10.46 10.38 19.69
N GLY A 322 -10.72 9.17 20.19
CA GLY A 322 -10.31 7.93 19.56
C GLY A 322 -8.85 7.57 19.78
N GLU A 323 -8.48 6.31 19.51
CA GLU A 323 -7.10 5.83 19.68
C GLU A 323 -6.11 6.61 18.80
N LEU A 324 -6.46 6.86 17.53
CA LEU A 324 -5.60 7.59 16.61
C LEU A 324 -5.23 8.98 17.15
N SER A 325 -6.23 9.80 17.50
CA SER A 325 -5.97 11.17 17.94
C SER A 325 -5.37 11.19 19.35
N THR A 326 -5.64 10.18 20.18
CA THR A 326 -4.96 9.99 21.48
C THR A 326 -3.46 9.75 21.28
N ARG A 327 -3.07 8.83 20.38
CA ARG A 327 -1.65 8.62 20.06
C ARG A 327 -0.98 9.91 19.57
N VAL A 328 -1.62 10.63 18.64
CA VAL A 328 -1.08 11.89 18.11
C VAL A 328 -0.98 12.98 19.18
N LEU A 329 -1.90 13.01 20.14
CA LEU A 329 -1.82 13.91 21.30
C LEU A 329 -0.56 13.62 22.13
N LEU A 330 -0.29 12.35 22.41
CA LEU A 330 0.83 11.92 23.24
C LEU A 330 2.19 12.07 22.52
N GLU A 331 2.26 11.82 21.21
CA GLU A 331 3.48 11.98 20.37
C GLU A 331 4.09 13.39 20.43
N ARG A 332 3.32 14.40 20.86
CA ARG A 332 3.81 15.78 20.99
C ARG A 332 4.74 15.99 22.19
N CYS A 333 4.64 15.13 23.19
CA CYS A 333 5.27 15.30 24.49
C CYS A 333 6.03 14.06 24.96
N ALA A 334 5.81 12.91 24.30
CA ALA A 334 6.50 11.66 24.52
C ALA A 334 7.10 11.15 23.20
N ASP A 335 8.08 10.25 23.27
CA ASP A 335 8.55 9.55 22.09
C ASP A 335 7.44 8.66 21.49
N ALA A 336 7.57 8.33 20.20
CA ALA A 336 6.53 7.64 19.46
C ALA A 336 6.18 6.25 20.03
N GLU A 337 7.15 5.52 20.57
CA GLU A 337 6.90 4.18 21.12
C GLU A 337 6.14 4.27 22.46
N ALA A 338 6.50 5.22 23.31
CA ALA A 338 5.76 5.50 24.53
C ALA A 338 4.34 5.97 24.24
N ALA A 339 4.14 6.85 23.25
CA ALA A 339 2.84 7.35 22.83
C ALA A 339 1.95 6.25 22.24
N GLU A 340 2.51 5.35 21.41
CA GLU A 340 1.80 4.19 20.87
C GLU A 340 1.36 3.25 21.98
N ARG A 341 2.26 2.90 22.90
CA ARG A 341 1.96 2.02 24.04
C ARG A 341 0.87 2.60 24.94
N ALA A 342 0.97 3.88 25.29
CA ALA A 342 0.02 4.56 26.15
C ALA A 342 -1.33 4.88 25.47
N ALA A 343 -1.42 4.78 24.15
CA ALA A 343 -2.68 4.89 23.40
C ALA A 343 -3.33 3.52 23.14
N ALA A 344 -2.55 2.44 23.14
CA ALA A 344 -3.04 1.09 22.91
C ALA A 344 -3.97 0.61 24.05
N GLY A 345 -5.01 -0.14 23.68
CA GLY A 345 -6.02 -0.60 24.63
C GLY A 345 -7.06 0.46 24.98
N TRP A 346 -7.12 1.58 24.24
CA TRP A 346 -8.25 2.51 24.28
C TRP A 346 -9.55 1.76 24.03
N ALA A 347 -10.59 1.95 24.83
CA ALA A 347 -11.84 1.18 24.75
C ALA A 347 -13.10 2.06 24.61
N GLY A 348 -12.95 3.34 24.28
CA GLY A 348 -14.03 4.32 24.20
C GLY A 348 -13.74 5.59 24.99
N ASP A 349 -14.21 6.74 24.50
CA ASP A 349 -14.08 8.00 25.22
C ASP A 349 -15.14 9.04 24.83
N ARG A 350 -15.14 10.14 25.59
CA ARG A 350 -15.86 11.37 25.25
C ARG A 350 -15.15 12.59 25.81
N PHE A 351 -15.08 13.65 25.04
CA PHE A 351 -14.60 14.95 25.51
C PHE A 351 -15.65 16.04 25.31
N GLY A 352 -15.48 17.13 26.05
CA GLY A 352 -16.16 18.39 25.85
C GLY A 352 -15.17 19.55 25.92
N VAL A 353 -15.28 20.49 24.99
CA VAL A 353 -14.61 21.79 25.05
C VAL A 353 -15.66 22.85 25.38
N PHE A 354 -15.36 23.68 26.36
CA PHE A 354 -16.28 24.64 26.94
C PHE A 354 -15.76 26.05 26.81
N VAL A 355 -16.65 27.01 26.58
CA VAL A 355 -16.37 28.45 26.61
C VAL A 355 -16.80 29.03 27.95
N GLY A 356 -15.84 29.51 28.74
CA GLY A 356 -16.05 30.21 29.99
C GLY A 356 -16.02 31.74 29.85
N PRO A 357 -16.01 32.46 30.98
CA PRO A 357 -15.92 33.93 31.00
C PRO A 357 -14.67 34.44 30.29
N ASP A 358 -14.78 35.60 29.65
CA ASP A 358 -13.72 36.23 28.86
C ASP A 358 -13.20 35.36 27.70
N ARG A 359 -14.06 34.50 27.14
CA ARG A 359 -13.73 33.56 26.06
C ARG A 359 -12.60 32.58 26.43
N ARG A 360 -12.43 32.29 27.73
CA ARG A 360 -11.49 31.27 28.21
C ARG A 360 -12.05 29.88 27.98
N LEU A 361 -11.37 29.10 27.17
CA LEU A 361 -11.68 27.70 26.92
C LEU A 361 -11.21 26.80 28.06
N ALA A 362 -11.93 25.70 28.24
CA ALA A 362 -11.53 24.60 29.10
C ALA A 362 -11.94 23.27 28.46
N THR A 363 -11.17 22.22 28.69
CA THR A 363 -11.36 20.89 28.09
C THR A 363 -11.55 19.86 29.20
N ALA A 364 -12.52 18.96 29.03
CA ALA A 364 -12.70 17.80 29.88
C ALA A 364 -12.81 16.55 29.01
N TRP A 365 -12.11 15.48 29.37
CA TRP A 365 -12.05 14.22 28.61
C TRP A 365 -12.11 13.04 29.58
N ILE A 366 -12.90 12.03 29.24
CA ILE A 366 -12.99 10.77 29.97
C ILE A 366 -12.79 9.62 28.98
N SER A 367 -11.87 8.71 29.30
CA SER A 367 -11.58 7.53 28.48
C SER A 367 -11.66 6.24 29.31
N ALA A 368 -12.06 5.15 28.64
CA ALA A 368 -11.97 3.79 29.14
C ALA A 368 -10.85 3.03 28.43
N TRP A 369 -10.33 2.02 29.12
CA TRP A 369 -9.23 1.19 28.67
C TRP A 369 -9.53 -0.29 28.89
N ASP A 370 -8.92 -1.18 28.12
CA ASP A 370 -9.15 -2.63 28.20
C ASP A 370 -8.73 -3.19 29.55
N THR A 371 -7.55 -2.77 30.03
CA THR A 371 -6.99 -3.17 31.32
C THR A 371 -6.67 -1.96 32.20
N GLU A 372 -6.53 -2.19 33.51
CA GLU A 372 -6.07 -1.14 34.42
C GLU A 372 -4.63 -0.71 34.11
N LYS A 373 -3.82 -1.60 33.52
CA LYS A 373 -2.46 -1.30 33.11
C LYS A 373 -2.43 -0.29 31.96
N ASP A 374 -3.29 -0.45 30.96
CA ASP A 374 -3.34 0.49 29.83
C ASP A 374 -3.79 1.89 30.32
N ALA A 375 -4.74 1.94 31.26
CA ALA A 375 -5.12 3.19 31.92
C ALA A 375 -3.97 3.82 32.74
N GLU A 376 -3.12 3.01 33.39
CA GLU A 376 -1.91 3.47 34.08
C GLU A 376 -0.86 4.04 33.11
N GLU A 377 -0.68 3.40 31.97
CA GLU A 377 0.24 3.86 30.92
C GLU A 377 -0.21 5.21 30.34
N LEU A 378 -1.51 5.41 30.10
CA LEU A 378 -2.04 6.73 29.74
C LEU A 378 -1.85 7.77 30.86
N GLU A 379 -2.26 7.46 32.09
CA GLU A 379 -2.18 8.38 33.24
C GLU A 379 -0.74 8.86 33.44
N ALA A 380 0.21 7.93 33.44
CA ALA A 380 1.63 8.22 33.60
C ALA A 380 2.15 9.11 32.48
N THR A 381 1.78 8.82 31.22
CA THR A 381 2.26 9.58 30.06
C THR A 381 1.68 10.99 30.03
N LEU A 382 0.38 11.16 30.32
CA LEU A 382 -0.23 12.49 30.45
C LEU A 382 0.35 13.28 31.63
N GLY A 383 0.57 12.63 32.78
CA GLY A 383 1.20 13.25 33.95
C GLY A 383 2.62 13.75 33.67
N GLN A 384 3.44 12.94 32.99
CA GLN A 384 4.79 13.32 32.56
C GLN A 384 4.77 14.44 31.52
N SER A 385 3.71 14.52 30.71
CA SER A 385 3.54 15.57 29.71
C SER A 385 3.13 16.95 30.29
N ALA A 386 2.88 17.09 31.60
CA ALA A 386 2.31 18.33 32.17
C ALA A 386 3.08 19.62 31.79
N ALA A 387 4.41 19.55 31.70
CA ALA A 387 5.25 20.70 31.30
C ALA A 387 5.20 21.03 29.79
N CYS A 388 4.71 20.11 28.96
CA CYS A 388 4.55 20.26 27.51
C CYS A 388 3.30 21.08 27.15
N TRP A 389 2.29 21.07 28.01
CA TRP A 389 1.06 21.83 27.82
C TRP A 389 1.32 23.32 28.02
N ARG A 390 0.84 24.15 27.09
CA ARG A 390 1.10 25.59 27.08
C ARG A 390 -0.18 26.40 27.17
N GLU A 391 -0.03 27.65 27.57
CA GLU A 391 -1.05 28.65 27.31
C GLU A 391 -1.07 28.93 25.80
N ASN A 392 -2.28 29.10 25.25
CA ASN A 392 -2.47 29.28 23.82
C ASN A 392 -3.72 30.12 23.54
N ALA A 393 -3.80 30.70 22.35
CA ALA A 393 -4.91 31.56 21.92
C ALA A 393 -5.31 31.26 20.48
N LEU A 394 -6.54 31.60 20.08
CA LEU A 394 -6.97 31.45 18.69
C LEU A 394 -6.32 32.48 17.77
N GLY A 395 -6.04 33.69 18.25
CA GLY A 395 -5.39 34.75 17.50
C GLY A 395 -4.49 35.61 18.37
N LEU A 396 -3.99 36.71 17.79
CA LEU A 396 -3.11 37.68 18.46
C LEU A 396 -3.90 38.85 19.07
N GLU A 397 -5.21 38.93 18.83
CA GLU A 397 -6.01 40.08 19.24
C GLU A 397 -6.46 39.96 20.70
N ARG A 398 -6.55 41.11 21.36
CA ARG A 398 -7.03 41.17 22.75
C ARG A 398 -8.52 40.84 22.77
N GLY A 399 -8.89 39.76 23.44
CA GLY A 399 -10.28 39.27 23.49
C GLY A 399 -10.55 38.05 22.58
N ASP A 400 -9.49 37.45 22.02
CA ASP A 400 -9.56 36.14 21.39
C ASP A 400 -9.81 35.00 22.40
N TYR A 401 -10.22 33.85 21.88
CA TYR A 401 -10.34 32.64 22.68
C TYR A 401 -8.97 32.19 23.19
N THR A 402 -8.87 31.87 24.48
CA THR A 402 -7.61 31.48 25.14
C THR A 402 -7.79 30.20 25.94
N ILE A 403 -6.73 29.43 26.14
CA ILE A 403 -6.75 28.25 27.01
C ILE A 403 -5.50 28.21 27.89
N GLY A 404 -5.67 27.81 29.14
CA GLY A 404 -4.57 27.68 30.10
C GLY A 404 -3.72 26.42 29.89
N ALA A 405 -2.47 26.47 30.35
CA ALA A 405 -1.54 25.35 30.33
C ALA A 405 -1.90 24.22 31.31
N ASN A 406 -2.48 24.58 32.46
CA ASN A 406 -2.66 23.65 33.56
C ASN A 406 -3.60 22.50 33.18
N ILE A 407 -3.09 21.29 33.38
CA ILE A 407 -3.82 20.04 33.24
C ILE A 407 -3.94 19.34 34.58
N ALA A 408 -4.92 18.47 34.69
CA ALA A 408 -4.94 17.43 35.71
C ALA A 408 -5.48 16.12 35.15
N VAL A 409 -4.93 15.04 35.69
CA VAL A 409 -5.20 13.68 35.28
C VAL A 409 -5.55 12.89 36.53
N HIS A 410 -6.66 12.16 36.46
CA HIS A 410 -7.16 11.34 37.55
C HIS A 410 -7.53 9.98 36.98
N ARG A 411 -7.22 8.89 37.67
CA ARG A 411 -7.59 7.54 37.24
C ARG A 411 -8.47 6.84 38.27
N ARG A 412 -9.40 6.01 37.80
CA ARG A 412 -10.21 5.09 38.61
C ARG A 412 -10.37 3.75 37.90
N GLY A 413 -9.58 2.76 38.33
CA GLY A 413 -9.51 1.46 37.66
C GLY A 413 -9.12 1.64 36.20
N LYS A 414 -10.00 1.22 35.28
CA LYS A 414 -9.83 1.32 33.82
C LYS A 414 -10.23 2.67 33.21
N LEU A 415 -10.62 3.66 34.02
CA LEU A 415 -11.06 4.97 33.52
C LEU A 415 -10.02 6.05 33.81
N VAL A 416 -9.76 6.94 32.85
CA VAL A 416 -8.88 8.11 33.02
C VAL A 416 -9.65 9.39 32.68
N ALA A 417 -9.68 10.32 33.63
CA ALA A 417 -10.25 11.65 33.49
C ALA A 417 -9.13 12.68 33.32
N PHE A 418 -9.21 13.47 32.25
CA PHE A 418 -8.31 14.57 31.94
C PHE A 418 -9.10 15.88 31.92
N VAL A 419 -8.53 16.92 32.53
CA VAL A 419 -9.12 18.28 32.52
C VAL A 419 -8.03 19.31 32.27
N ARG A 420 -8.35 20.35 31.50
CA ARG A 420 -7.45 21.46 31.16
C ARG A 420 -8.17 22.79 31.22
N GLY A 421 -7.49 23.83 31.70
CA GLY A 421 -7.99 25.22 31.63
C GLY A 421 -9.09 25.57 32.65
N PHE A 422 -9.43 24.66 33.56
CA PHE A 422 -10.34 24.93 34.66
C PHE A 422 -9.61 25.54 35.88
N PRO A 423 -10.28 26.38 36.68
CA PRO A 423 -9.76 26.79 37.98
C PRO A 423 -9.60 25.58 38.91
N ALA A 424 -8.52 25.52 39.69
CA ALA A 424 -8.19 24.39 40.58
C ALA A 424 -9.36 23.93 41.48
N ARG A 425 -10.18 24.86 41.97
CA ARG A 425 -11.37 24.56 42.80
C ARG A 425 -12.48 23.79 42.08
N ALA A 426 -12.56 23.86 40.76
CA ALA A 426 -13.58 23.20 39.94
C ALA A 426 -13.10 21.86 39.39
N GLU A 427 -11.78 21.65 39.34
CA GLU A 427 -11.12 20.50 38.75
C GLU A 427 -11.53 19.17 39.38
N ALA A 428 -11.37 19.03 40.71
CA ALA A 428 -11.65 17.77 41.42
C ALA A 428 -13.13 17.35 41.33
N ALA A 429 -14.04 18.32 41.37
CA ALA A 429 -15.48 18.07 41.23
C ALA A 429 -15.81 17.64 39.79
N LEU A 430 -15.18 18.24 38.79
CA LEU A 430 -15.37 17.89 37.39
C LEU A 430 -14.80 16.50 37.08
N ALA A 431 -13.58 16.20 37.54
CA ALA A 431 -12.97 14.88 37.42
C ALA A 431 -13.85 13.79 38.06
N SER A 432 -14.39 14.05 39.25
CA SER A 432 -15.33 13.13 39.91
C SER A 432 -16.62 12.92 39.09
N HIS A 433 -17.15 13.96 38.46
CA HIS A 433 -18.32 13.86 37.58
C HIS A 433 -18.03 13.08 36.30
N LEU A 434 -16.86 13.27 35.68
CA LEU A 434 -16.46 12.57 34.45
C LEU A 434 -16.55 11.05 34.59
N PHE A 435 -16.12 10.49 35.73
CA PHE A 435 -16.23 9.04 35.99
C PHE A 435 -17.67 8.51 36.03
N THR A 436 -18.68 9.37 36.15
CA THR A 436 -20.10 8.98 36.12
C THR A 436 -20.69 8.92 34.71
N LEU A 437 -19.93 9.35 33.70
CA LEU A 437 -20.40 9.42 32.31
C LEU A 437 -20.23 8.12 31.54
N ALA A 438 -19.43 7.18 32.05
CA ALA A 438 -19.18 5.90 31.42
C ALA A 438 -20.45 5.02 31.45
N GLY A 439 -20.91 4.61 30.26
CA GLY A 439 -21.99 3.64 30.11
C GLY A 439 -21.56 2.21 30.49
N PRO A 440 -22.43 1.21 30.30
CA PRO A 440 -22.06 -0.19 30.53
C PRO A 440 -20.95 -0.65 29.58
N GLU A 441 -20.17 -1.64 29.99
CA GLU A 441 -19.23 -2.32 29.08
C GLU A 441 -20.03 -3.02 27.96
N PRO A 442 -19.65 -2.83 26.70
CA PRO A 442 -20.37 -3.43 25.60
C PRO A 442 -20.12 -4.94 25.51
N VAL A 443 -21.10 -5.67 24.98
CA VAL A 443 -20.95 -7.10 24.68
C VAL A 443 -20.45 -7.25 23.25
N PRO A 444 -19.28 -7.87 23.01
CA PRO A 444 -18.77 -8.09 21.66
C PRO A 444 -19.71 -8.98 20.86
N THR A 445 -19.89 -8.66 19.58
CA THR A 445 -20.65 -9.50 18.65
C THR A 445 -19.77 -9.78 17.45
N PRO A 446 -19.12 -10.96 17.35
CA PRO A 446 -18.18 -11.24 16.28
C PRO A 446 -18.76 -11.00 14.89
N LEU A 447 -17.93 -10.45 13.99
CA LEU A 447 -18.26 -10.39 12.57
C LEU A 447 -18.17 -11.79 11.96
N ALA A 448 -17.15 -12.57 12.35
CA ALA A 448 -16.95 -13.95 11.92
C ALA A 448 -16.06 -14.70 12.93
N ASP A 449 -16.27 -16.01 13.07
CA ASP A 449 -15.43 -16.89 13.88
C ASP A 449 -14.21 -17.38 13.09
N LEU A 450 -13.43 -16.43 12.55
CA LEU A 450 -12.23 -16.70 11.74
C LEU A 450 -11.03 -15.96 12.35
N PRO A 451 -10.00 -16.68 12.85
CA PRO A 451 -8.81 -16.04 13.38
C PRO A 451 -7.99 -15.41 12.24
N ILE A 452 -7.36 -14.27 12.50
CA ILE A 452 -6.39 -13.68 11.58
C ILE A 452 -5.11 -14.53 11.65
N PRO A 453 -4.62 -15.08 10.51
CA PRO A 453 -3.37 -15.83 10.52
C PRO A 453 -2.21 -14.94 10.99
N PRO A 454 -1.27 -15.47 11.80
CA PRO A 454 -0.11 -14.70 12.24
C PRO A 454 0.69 -14.19 11.04
N ARG A 455 1.25 -12.98 11.16
CA ARG A 455 2.15 -12.43 10.14
C ARG A 455 3.51 -13.13 10.25
N VAL A 456 3.72 -14.16 9.44
CA VAL A 456 5.00 -14.87 9.33
C VAL A 456 5.78 -14.27 8.16
N ARG A 457 7.05 -13.92 8.40
CA ARG A 457 7.95 -13.50 7.32
C ARG A 457 8.08 -14.65 6.32
N LEU A 458 7.80 -14.38 5.06
CA LEU A 458 7.96 -15.38 4.00
C LEU A 458 9.46 -15.64 3.73
N PRO A 459 9.87 -16.87 3.40
CA PRO A 459 11.26 -17.17 3.11
C PRO A 459 11.70 -16.46 1.84
N GLU A 460 12.67 -15.56 1.94
CA GLU A 460 13.21 -14.82 0.79
C GLU A 460 14.03 -15.73 -0.15
N PRO A 461 14.16 -15.39 -1.44
CA PRO A 461 14.92 -16.20 -2.39
C PRO A 461 16.40 -16.25 -2.00
N GLU A 462 16.96 -17.46 -1.96
CA GLU A 462 18.39 -17.66 -1.70
C GLU A 462 19.13 -17.97 -3.01
N PRO A 463 20.32 -17.40 -3.22
CA PRO A 463 21.12 -17.70 -4.40
C PRO A 463 21.63 -19.15 -4.33
N GLY A 464 21.65 -19.81 -5.49
CA GLY A 464 22.30 -21.10 -5.63
C GLY A 464 23.82 -21.04 -5.40
N ARG A 465 24.44 -22.21 -5.23
CA ARG A 465 25.88 -22.42 -5.01
C ARG A 465 26.43 -23.36 -6.07
N LEU A 466 27.73 -23.23 -6.35
CA LEU A 466 28.44 -24.05 -7.34
C LEU A 466 29.67 -24.69 -6.68
N ASP A 467 29.60 -26.00 -6.48
CA ASP A 467 30.67 -26.81 -5.90
C ASP A 467 31.32 -27.66 -7.01
N GLY A 468 32.41 -27.16 -7.59
CA GLY A 468 33.05 -27.79 -8.74
C GLY A 468 32.12 -27.76 -9.97
N ASP A 469 31.69 -28.94 -10.42
CA ASP A 469 30.75 -29.09 -11.55
C ASP A 469 29.28 -29.23 -11.09
N VAL A 470 28.97 -29.07 -9.80
CA VAL A 470 27.62 -29.29 -9.27
C VAL A 470 27.00 -27.97 -8.81
N TYR A 471 25.89 -27.58 -9.44
CA TYR A 471 25.04 -26.48 -9.01
C TYR A 471 23.99 -26.97 -8.00
N ARG A 472 23.77 -26.25 -6.91
CA ARG A 472 22.75 -26.56 -5.88
C ARG A 472 21.99 -25.29 -5.52
N ASN A 473 20.67 -25.38 -5.43
CA ASN A 473 19.83 -24.34 -4.84
C ASN A 473 18.89 -24.99 -3.83
N GLU A 474 19.11 -24.72 -2.54
CA GLU A 474 18.34 -25.30 -1.44
C GLU A 474 16.93 -24.68 -1.35
N TRP A 475 16.79 -23.38 -1.64
CA TRP A 475 15.50 -22.70 -1.66
C TRP A 475 14.56 -23.27 -2.72
N LEU A 476 15.10 -23.60 -3.90
CA LEU A 476 14.39 -24.32 -4.97
C LEU A 476 14.42 -25.83 -4.83
N ASP A 477 15.18 -26.41 -3.91
CA ASP A 477 15.40 -27.86 -3.80
C ASP A 477 15.86 -28.52 -5.13
N VAL A 478 16.74 -27.86 -5.89
CA VAL A 478 17.27 -28.38 -7.17
C VAL A 478 18.78 -28.55 -7.17
N VAL A 479 19.24 -29.57 -7.88
CA VAL A 479 20.66 -29.78 -8.21
C VAL A 479 20.81 -29.97 -9.72
N GLY A 480 21.83 -29.37 -10.32
CA GLY A 480 22.20 -29.52 -11.73
C GLY A 480 23.72 -29.66 -11.90
N ARG A 481 24.20 -29.91 -13.12
CA ARG A 481 25.64 -30.05 -13.39
C ARG A 481 26.14 -29.08 -14.46
N VAL A 482 27.40 -28.70 -14.38
CA VAL A 482 28.12 -28.02 -15.48
C VAL A 482 28.67 -29.08 -16.43
N PRO A 483 28.31 -29.07 -17.72
CA PRO A 483 28.83 -30.06 -18.66
C PRO A 483 30.36 -29.97 -18.82
N PRO A 484 31.05 -31.10 -19.10
CA PRO A 484 32.49 -31.09 -19.34
C PRO A 484 32.91 -30.08 -20.42
N GLY A 485 33.92 -29.27 -20.12
CA GLY A 485 34.43 -28.25 -21.04
C GLY A 485 33.61 -26.96 -21.13
N MET A 486 32.60 -26.79 -20.25
CA MET A 486 31.88 -25.53 -20.05
C MET A 486 32.27 -24.88 -18.73
N LEU A 487 32.03 -23.58 -18.63
CA LEU A 487 32.17 -22.79 -17.41
C LEU A 487 30.78 -22.54 -16.82
N GLY A 488 30.64 -22.72 -15.51
CA GLY A 488 29.46 -22.31 -14.75
C GLY A 488 29.71 -20.99 -14.01
N ARG A 489 28.71 -20.11 -13.96
CA ARG A 489 28.75 -18.85 -13.22
C ARG A 489 27.41 -18.61 -12.51
N LEU A 490 27.47 -17.96 -11.36
CA LEU A 490 26.33 -17.54 -10.56
C LEU A 490 26.19 -16.01 -10.59
N GLY A 491 24.96 -15.52 -10.48
CA GLY A 491 24.64 -14.11 -10.28
C GLY A 491 24.37 -13.28 -11.54
N GLY A 492 23.83 -12.08 -11.34
CA GLY A 492 23.21 -11.24 -12.38
C GLY A 492 21.69 -11.46 -12.45
N ASP A 493 21.06 -11.12 -13.58
CA ASP A 493 19.62 -11.32 -13.81
C ASP A 493 19.23 -12.80 -14.02
N VAL A 494 20.22 -13.70 -14.11
CA VAL A 494 20.05 -15.15 -14.29
C VAL A 494 20.81 -15.87 -13.19
N GLU A 495 20.12 -16.74 -12.44
CA GLU A 495 20.69 -17.39 -11.25
C GLU A 495 21.90 -18.26 -11.57
N PHE A 496 21.82 -19.05 -12.65
CA PHE A 496 22.87 -19.97 -13.06
C PHE A 496 23.08 -19.94 -14.57
N VAL A 497 24.30 -19.63 -14.99
CA VAL A 497 24.69 -19.56 -16.40
C VAL A 497 25.78 -20.58 -16.67
N ILE A 498 25.63 -21.32 -17.77
CA ILE A 498 26.70 -22.12 -18.36
C ILE A 498 27.10 -21.55 -19.72
N GLU A 499 28.39 -21.56 -20.02
CA GLU A 499 28.88 -21.15 -21.34
C GLU A 499 30.13 -21.91 -21.75
N ARG A 500 30.34 -22.05 -23.06
CA ARG A 500 31.60 -22.54 -23.61
C ARG A 500 32.38 -21.39 -24.25
N PRO A 501 33.50 -20.94 -23.63
CA PRO A 501 34.30 -19.84 -24.15
C PRO A 501 34.68 -20.06 -25.61
N GLY A 502 34.60 -19.00 -26.40
CA GLY A 502 35.02 -19.08 -27.80
C GLY A 502 34.03 -19.78 -28.74
N THR A 503 32.86 -20.21 -28.26
CA THR A 503 31.76 -20.80 -29.07
C THR A 503 30.43 -20.09 -28.80
N LEU A 504 29.37 -20.38 -29.57
CA LEU A 504 28.01 -19.91 -29.29
C LEU A 504 27.21 -21.06 -28.67
N VAL A 505 27.50 -21.35 -27.40
CA VAL A 505 26.80 -22.34 -26.58
C VAL A 505 26.64 -21.75 -25.19
N ARG A 506 25.43 -21.31 -24.86
CA ARG A 506 25.12 -20.66 -23.58
C ARG A 506 23.76 -21.11 -23.07
N GLY A 507 23.70 -21.49 -21.81
CA GLY A 507 22.48 -21.84 -21.08
C GLY A 507 22.32 -20.93 -19.87
N GLY A 508 21.09 -20.60 -19.53
CA GLY A 508 20.72 -19.85 -18.33
C GLY A 508 19.54 -20.52 -17.64
N MET A 509 19.57 -20.55 -16.31
CA MET A 509 18.48 -21.03 -15.45
C MET A 509 18.17 -19.96 -14.41
N SER A 510 16.88 -19.72 -14.19
CA SER A 510 16.35 -18.72 -13.27
C SER A 510 14.94 -19.11 -12.80
N VAL A 511 14.38 -18.32 -11.89
CA VAL A 511 13.02 -18.49 -11.39
C VAL A 511 12.17 -17.31 -11.82
N SER A 512 11.05 -17.60 -12.46
CA SER A 512 9.98 -16.63 -12.69
C SER A 512 8.97 -16.69 -11.56
N THR A 513 8.62 -15.53 -11.03
CA THR A 513 7.55 -15.37 -10.05
C THR A 513 6.18 -15.19 -10.71
N ARG A 514 6.08 -15.18 -12.05
CA ARG A 514 4.79 -15.07 -12.73
C ARG A 514 4.02 -16.38 -12.67
N ILE A 515 2.70 -16.28 -12.59
CA ILE A 515 1.78 -17.40 -12.73
C ILE A 515 2.00 -18.04 -14.10
N THR A 516 2.11 -19.36 -14.11
CA THR A 516 2.06 -20.15 -15.32
C THR A 516 0.62 -20.23 -15.82
N SER A 517 0.30 -19.45 -16.84
CA SER A 517 -0.94 -19.54 -17.62
C SER A 517 -0.63 -19.28 -19.09
N ASP A 518 -1.53 -19.66 -20.01
CA ASP A 518 -1.30 -19.40 -21.44
C ASP A 518 -1.04 -17.91 -21.71
N VAL A 519 -1.79 -17.02 -21.05
CA VAL A 519 -1.65 -15.56 -21.20
C VAL A 519 -0.29 -15.07 -20.68
N GLU A 520 0.08 -15.41 -19.45
CA GLU A 520 1.35 -14.97 -18.85
C GLU A 520 2.56 -15.62 -19.52
N ASN A 521 2.46 -16.88 -19.94
CA ASN A 521 3.51 -17.56 -20.69
C ASN A 521 3.77 -16.85 -22.02
N GLU A 522 2.72 -16.53 -22.79
CA GLU A 522 2.87 -15.79 -24.05
C GLU A 522 3.41 -14.37 -23.82
N LYS A 523 3.06 -13.71 -22.72
CA LYS A 523 3.65 -12.42 -22.33
C LYS A 523 5.16 -12.56 -22.08
N THR A 524 5.58 -13.54 -21.28
CA THR A 524 7.01 -13.84 -21.04
C THR A 524 7.75 -14.19 -22.33
N PHE A 525 7.15 -15.03 -23.19
CA PHE A 525 7.74 -15.36 -24.49
C PHE A 525 7.87 -14.14 -25.39
N GLY A 526 6.86 -13.27 -25.43
CA GLY A 526 6.87 -12.02 -26.19
C GLY A 526 7.94 -11.03 -25.72
N GLU A 527 8.12 -10.87 -24.41
CA GLU A 527 9.15 -10.00 -23.82
C GLU A 527 10.56 -10.47 -24.19
N VAL A 528 10.83 -11.78 -24.04
CA VAL A 528 12.10 -12.40 -24.42
C VAL A 528 12.34 -12.28 -25.94
N GLN A 529 11.32 -12.57 -26.76
CA GLN A 529 11.40 -12.40 -28.21
C GLN A 529 11.70 -10.96 -28.61
N ALA A 530 11.03 -9.98 -27.99
CA ALA A 530 11.24 -8.57 -28.29
C ALA A 530 12.66 -8.12 -27.93
N SER A 531 13.19 -8.56 -26.77
CA SER A 531 14.58 -8.28 -26.39
C SER A 531 15.57 -8.88 -27.39
N PHE A 532 15.38 -10.15 -27.73
CA PHE A 532 16.23 -10.83 -28.69
C PHE A 532 16.16 -10.19 -30.09
N ALA A 533 14.97 -9.79 -30.53
CA ALA A 533 14.78 -9.12 -31.81
C ALA A 533 15.47 -7.75 -31.87
N ARG A 534 15.44 -6.95 -30.79
CA ARG A 534 16.15 -5.65 -30.71
C ARG A 534 17.66 -5.83 -30.89
N GLU A 535 18.22 -6.82 -30.20
CA GLU A 535 19.65 -7.14 -30.29
C GLU A 535 20.07 -7.61 -31.67
N VAL A 536 19.26 -8.47 -32.30
CA VAL A 536 19.53 -8.99 -33.64
C VAL A 536 19.35 -7.90 -34.70
N ALA A 537 18.38 -7.00 -34.51
CA ALA A 537 18.16 -5.84 -35.38
C ALA A 537 19.35 -4.85 -35.36
N ALA A 538 20.04 -4.69 -34.22
CA ALA A 538 21.26 -3.89 -34.13
C ALA A 538 22.41 -4.42 -35.01
N LEU A 539 22.27 -5.65 -35.53
CA LEU A 539 23.17 -6.28 -36.48
C LEU A 539 22.58 -6.38 -37.90
N SER A 540 21.50 -5.65 -38.18
CA SER A 540 20.76 -5.67 -39.45
C SER A 540 20.25 -7.06 -39.86
N MET A 541 19.97 -7.92 -38.88
CA MET A 541 19.37 -9.24 -39.08
C MET A 541 17.94 -9.27 -38.53
N ARG A 542 17.24 -10.36 -38.78
CA ARG A 542 15.86 -10.58 -38.31
C ARG A 542 15.75 -11.87 -37.52
N VAL A 543 14.70 -11.95 -36.71
CA VAL A 543 14.34 -13.13 -35.92
C VAL A 543 13.10 -13.77 -36.53
N GLU A 544 13.16 -15.09 -36.74
CA GLU A 544 12.06 -15.94 -37.19
C GLU A 544 11.56 -16.78 -36.01
N ALA A 545 10.25 -16.76 -35.74
CA ALA A 545 9.66 -17.68 -34.78
C ALA A 545 9.59 -19.09 -35.37
N LEU A 546 10.13 -20.07 -34.67
CA LEU A 546 10.06 -21.50 -35.04
C LEU A 546 8.85 -22.21 -34.40
N GLY A 547 8.09 -21.49 -33.56
CA GLY A 547 6.99 -22.02 -32.76
C GLY A 547 7.48 -22.72 -31.48
N GLY A 548 6.66 -23.61 -30.96
CA GLY A 548 6.97 -24.42 -29.78
C GLY A 548 5.71 -25.09 -29.24
N GLY A 549 5.79 -25.66 -28.04
CA GLY A 549 4.69 -26.39 -27.44
C GLY A 549 5.09 -27.10 -26.14
N PRO A 550 4.29 -28.06 -25.67
CA PRO A 550 4.62 -28.85 -24.50
C PRO A 550 5.96 -29.57 -24.65
N VAL A 551 6.74 -29.59 -23.57
CA VAL A 551 8.02 -30.29 -23.47
C VAL A 551 8.10 -31.02 -22.14
N THR A 552 8.79 -32.16 -22.10
CA THR A 552 9.09 -32.87 -20.85
C THR A 552 10.53 -32.61 -20.48
N THR A 553 10.78 -32.31 -19.21
CA THR A 553 12.12 -32.10 -18.63
C THR A 553 12.29 -33.00 -17.40
N ALA A 554 13.52 -33.18 -16.94
CA ALA A 554 13.80 -33.86 -15.68
C ALA A 554 13.11 -33.24 -14.44
N LEU A 555 12.76 -31.94 -14.50
CA LEU A 555 12.05 -31.26 -13.40
C LEU A 555 10.52 -31.34 -13.52
N GLY A 556 9.98 -31.71 -14.68
CA GLY A 556 8.54 -31.85 -14.93
C GLY A 556 8.13 -31.48 -16.36
N ALA A 557 6.81 -31.46 -16.59
CA ALA A 557 6.25 -30.93 -17.83
C ALA A 557 6.46 -29.41 -17.89
N GLY A 558 6.73 -28.89 -19.09
CA GLY A 558 6.90 -27.47 -19.34
C GLY A 558 6.38 -27.07 -20.72
N ILE A 559 6.56 -25.80 -21.06
CA ILE A 559 6.22 -25.25 -22.38
C ILE A 559 7.44 -24.55 -22.96
N GLU A 560 7.68 -24.73 -24.25
CA GLU A 560 8.79 -24.10 -24.96
C GLU A 560 8.35 -23.16 -26.08
N ARG A 561 9.22 -22.19 -26.36
CA ARG A 561 9.23 -21.38 -27.59
C ARG A 561 10.65 -21.29 -28.14
N ARG A 562 10.76 -21.29 -29.46
CA ARG A 562 12.02 -21.22 -30.18
C ARG A 562 12.01 -20.15 -31.25
N TRP A 563 13.15 -19.50 -31.42
CA TRP A 563 13.38 -18.47 -32.43
C TRP A 563 14.73 -18.69 -33.09
N ARG A 564 14.87 -18.26 -34.34
CA ARG A 564 16.10 -18.36 -35.13
C ARG A 564 16.46 -17.02 -35.72
N VAL A 565 17.75 -16.71 -35.82
CA VAL A 565 18.22 -15.56 -36.60
C VAL A 565 18.23 -15.92 -38.08
N SER A 566 17.45 -15.19 -38.88
CA SER A 566 17.29 -15.41 -40.32
C SER A 566 18.64 -15.58 -41.04
N GLY A 567 18.75 -16.63 -41.86
CA GLY A 567 19.96 -16.90 -42.63
C GLY A 567 21.15 -17.43 -41.81
N THR A 568 20.94 -17.82 -40.56
CA THR A 568 21.97 -18.42 -39.69
C THR A 568 21.45 -19.66 -38.96
N TRP A 569 22.35 -20.40 -38.32
CA TRP A 569 22.03 -21.51 -37.42
C TRP A 569 21.81 -21.08 -35.97
N VAL A 570 21.80 -19.77 -35.71
CA VAL A 570 21.67 -19.24 -34.36
C VAL A 570 20.23 -19.33 -33.91
N GLU A 571 19.99 -20.04 -32.82
CA GLU A 571 18.68 -20.18 -32.21
C GLU A 571 18.69 -19.74 -30.75
N LEU A 572 17.54 -19.23 -30.33
CA LEU A 572 17.18 -18.98 -28.94
C LEU A 572 16.00 -19.92 -28.60
N ARG A 573 16.09 -20.58 -27.46
CA ARG A 573 15.02 -21.41 -26.91
C ARG A 573 14.72 -21.00 -25.47
N LEU A 574 13.45 -20.83 -25.15
CA LEU A 574 12.95 -20.61 -23.81
C LEU A 574 12.08 -21.78 -23.39
N VAL A 575 12.27 -22.31 -22.19
CA VAL A 575 11.46 -23.36 -21.58
C VAL A 575 10.98 -22.87 -20.20
N LEU A 576 9.67 -22.94 -19.97
CA LEU A 576 9.05 -22.63 -18.68
C LEU A 576 8.57 -23.94 -18.05
N VAL A 577 9.11 -24.29 -16.88
CA VAL A 577 8.72 -25.46 -16.10
C VAL A 577 7.94 -25.00 -14.86
N PRO A 578 6.61 -25.20 -14.80
CA PRO A 578 5.78 -24.71 -13.70
C PRO A 578 6.16 -25.35 -12.37
N ILE A 579 6.16 -24.54 -11.31
CA ILE A 579 6.38 -24.96 -9.92
C ILE A 579 5.28 -24.39 -9.02
N CYS A 580 5.13 -24.94 -7.82
CA CYS A 580 4.20 -24.43 -6.79
C CYS A 580 2.77 -24.23 -7.32
N ALA A 581 2.21 -25.28 -7.93
CA ALA A 581 0.88 -25.26 -8.56
C ALA A 581 0.71 -24.19 -9.66
N GLY A 582 1.80 -23.83 -10.34
CA GLY A 582 1.79 -22.83 -11.41
C GLY A 582 1.82 -21.40 -10.91
N THR A 583 2.15 -21.15 -9.64
CA THR A 583 2.36 -19.78 -9.15
C THR A 583 3.76 -19.25 -9.51
N GLY A 584 4.67 -20.10 -9.96
CA GLY A 584 5.96 -19.69 -10.53
C GLY A 584 6.46 -20.70 -11.55
N SER A 585 7.59 -20.41 -12.17
CA SER A 585 8.25 -21.34 -13.11
C SER A 585 9.76 -21.33 -12.93
N ILE A 586 10.40 -22.49 -13.10
CA ILE A 586 11.82 -22.54 -13.43
C ILE A 586 11.95 -22.26 -14.93
N VAL A 587 12.78 -21.29 -15.28
CA VAL A 587 12.98 -20.83 -16.64
C VAL A 587 14.35 -21.29 -17.13
N PHE A 588 14.37 -21.99 -18.26
CA PHE A 588 15.60 -22.30 -18.98
C PHE A 588 15.67 -21.49 -20.26
N VAL A 589 16.78 -20.79 -20.46
CA VAL A 589 17.09 -20.07 -21.69
C VAL A 589 18.31 -20.72 -22.33
N GLN A 590 18.24 -21.03 -23.61
CA GLN A 590 19.33 -21.67 -24.35
C GLN A 590 19.61 -20.89 -25.63
N ALA A 591 20.87 -20.53 -25.84
CA ALA A 591 21.35 -19.88 -27.06
C ALA A 591 22.47 -20.70 -27.68
N TYR A 592 22.27 -21.13 -28.93
CA TYR A 592 23.20 -22.02 -29.61
C TYR A 592 23.33 -21.71 -31.11
N GLY A 593 24.49 -22.05 -31.68
CA GLY A 593 24.81 -21.77 -33.08
C GLY A 593 24.81 -22.97 -34.02
N ASP A 594 24.58 -24.18 -33.51
CA ASP A 594 24.57 -25.42 -34.30
C ASP A 594 23.84 -26.57 -33.54
N PRO A 595 23.47 -27.67 -34.22
CA PRO A 595 22.76 -28.79 -33.59
C PRO A 595 23.55 -29.56 -32.51
N TYR A 596 24.88 -29.60 -32.59
CA TYR A 596 25.70 -30.25 -31.56
C TYR A 596 25.67 -29.44 -30.25
N ALA A 597 25.79 -28.11 -30.36
CA ALA A 597 25.62 -27.19 -29.26
C ALA A 597 24.26 -27.33 -28.57
N ARG A 598 23.19 -27.53 -29.35
CA ARG A 598 21.86 -27.83 -28.80
C ARG A 598 21.87 -29.11 -27.96
N GLY A 599 22.44 -30.21 -28.46
CA GLY A 599 22.52 -31.46 -27.72
C GLY A 599 23.25 -31.34 -26.38
N VAL A 600 24.29 -30.50 -26.32
CA VAL A 600 25.00 -30.19 -25.05
C VAL A 600 24.08 -29.46 -24.06
N LEU A 601 23.30 -28.48 -24.53
CA LEU A 601 22.38 -27.71 -23.68
C LEU A 601 21.15 -28.54 -23.27
N ASP A 602 20.67 -29.44 -24.13
CA ASP A 602 19.63 -30.42 -23.80
C ASP A 602 20.12 -31.35 -22.69
N GLY A 603 21.32 -31.94 -22.82
CA GLY A 603 21.92 -32.77 -21.78
C GLY A 603 22.19 -32.02 -20.47
N TRP A 604 22.50 -30.72 -20.56
CA TRP A 604 22.62 -29.85 -19.39
C TRP A 604 21.28 -29.69 -18.66
N MET A 605 20.21 -29.36 -19.38
CA MET A 605 18.86 -29.21 -18.80
C MET A 605 18.37 -30.53 -18.19
N GLU A 606 18.65 -31.66 -18.82
CA GLU A 606 18.33 -33.00 -18.29
C GLU A 606 19.20 -33.42 -17.09
N SER A 607 20.28 -32.69 -16.79
CA SER A 607 21.10 -32.97 -15.61
C SER A 607 20.44 -32.52 -14.30
N PHE A 608 19.40 -31.68 -14.39
CA PHE A 608 18.70 -31.15 -13.22
C PHE A 608 17.80 -32.20 -12.58
N ARG A 609 17.71 -32.18 -11.24
CA ARG A 609 16.81 -33.03 -10.46
C ARG A 609 16.47 -32.39 -9.13
N TRP A 610 15.32 -32.78 -8.58
CA TRP A 610 14.91 -32.41 -7.22
C TRP A 610 15.80 -33.10 -6.18
N THR A 611 16.15 -32.42 -5.09
CA THR A 611 16.99 -32.99 -4.03
C THR A 611 16.19 -33.71 -2.94
N HIS A 612 15.02 -33.21 -2.52
CA HIS A 612 14.16 -33.82 -1.48
C HIS A 612 12.64 -33.52 -1.68
N GLY A 613 11.84 -34.54 -2.03
CA GLY A 613 10.41 -34.58 -1.70
C GLY A 613 9.46 -33.48 -2.23
N ARG A 614 9.86 -32.61 -3.16
CA ARG A 614 9.03 -31.50 -3.74
C ARG A 614 8.46 -30.51 -2.72
N ASN A 615 8.97 -30.48 -1.49
CA ASN A 615 8.53 -29.52 -0.49
C ASN A 615 9.44 -28.29 -0.57
N LEU A 616 9.17 -27.43 -1.56
CA LEU A 616 10.05 -26.31 -1.89
C LEU A 616 9.83 -25.18 -0.88
N THR A 617 10.89 -24.71 -0.22
CA THR A 617 10.86 -23.43 0.52
C THR A 617 10.38 -22.30 -0.39
N ALA A 618 10.72 -22.36 -1.68
CA ALA A 618 10.21 -21.47 -2.71
C ALA A 618 8.68 -21.46 -2.84
N CYS A 619 7.95 -22.53 -2.49
CA CYS A 619 6.49 -22.53 -2.56
C CYS A 619 5.86 -21.73 -1.44
N ASP A 620 6.48 -21.61 -0.27
CA ASP A 620 5.98 -20.68 0.76
C ASP A 620 6.14 -19.22 0.32
N PHE A 621 7.13 -18.94 -0.52
CA PHE A 621 7.32 -17.63 -1.15
C PHE A 621 6.32 -17.40 -2.31
N LEU A 622 6.20 -18.38 -3.21
CA LEU A 622 5.41 -18.28 -4.45
C LEU A 622 3.90 -18.50 -4.21
N ASP A 623 3.49 -19.31 -3.26
CA ASP A 623 2.07 -19.56 -2.97
C ASP A 623 1.84 -19.55 -1.46
N PRO A 624 2.01 -18.39 -0.81
CA PRO A 624 1.87 -18.31 0.64
C PRO A 624 0.43 -18.60 1.04
N LYS A 625 0.23 -19.74 1.71
CA LYS A 625 -1.09 -20.23 2.14
C LYS A 625 -1.71 -19.43 3.25
#